data_AF-A0A674IIZ5-F1
#
_entry.id   AF-A0A674IIZ5-F1
#
_cell.length_a   1.000
_cell.length_b   1.000
_cell.length_c   1.000
_cell.angle_alpha   90.00
_cell.angle_beta   90.00
_cell.angle_gamma   90.00
#
_symmetry.space_group_name_H-M   'P 1'
#
loop_
_entity.id
_entity.type
_entity.pdbx_description
1 polymer ?
#
loop_
_entity_poly.entity_id
_entity_poly.type
_entity_poly.pdbx_seq_one_letter_code
_entity_poly.pdbx_strand_id
1 'polypeptide(L)'
;MFWKFDLHSSSHIDTLLEREDVTLKELMDEEDVLQECKAQNRKLIEFLLKSECLEDLVSFIIEEPPQDMDEKIRYKYPNISCELLTSDVSQINDRLGEEESLLMKLYSFLLNESPLNPLLASFFSKVLSILISRKPEQIVDFLKKKHDFVDLIIKHIGTSAIMDLLLRLLTCIEPPQPRQEVLNWLNEERIIQRLVEIVHPSQDEDRHSNASQSLCEIIRLSRDQMLQIQNSSEPDPLLATLEKQEIIEQLLSNIFHKEKNESAIVSAIQILLTLLETRRPTFEGHIEICPPGMSHSTYSVNKSVLEAIKARLASFHELLLEPPKKSVMKTTWGVLDPPVGNTRLNVIRLISSLLQTNTNNVNLELMELNSIGVILDMFFKYTWNNFLHTQVEICIALILASPLESTENGTITDQDSIGDSLLLKHLFLKCQLVERVLEAWEMNEKKQAEGGRRHGYMGHLTRIANCIVHSTDKGPNSALVQQLIKELPDDVRERWETFCTNSLGETNKRNTVDLVGFDILFPSHVSGIQLQCSLFSHHASHRMSANLSSSCTVELAPPCFLCKYGCLIGTLIWFCKGVWSGCLLGPHYNCVLFFLISPRITGLFKAMCEIKIIQNPRVA
;
A
#
# COMPACT_ATOMS: atom_id res chain seq x y z
N MET A 1 -7.00 -38.40 47.22
CA MET A 1 -8.30 -38.70 46.60
C MET A 1 -8.76 -37.46 45.84
N PHE A 2 -8.47 -37.41 44.54
CA PHE A 2 -9.15 -36.55 43.58
C PHE A 2 -9.40 -37.45 42.38
N TRP A 3 -10.67 -37.75 42.13
CA TRP A 3 -11.09 -38.64 41.07
C TRP A 3 -10.72 -38.02 39.72
N LYS A 4 -9.67 -38.53 39.07
CA LYS A 4 -9.57 -38.50 37.62
C LYS A 4 -10.58 -39.54 37.13
N PHE A 5 -11.79 -39.09 36.85
CA PHE A 5 -12.63 -39.82 35.92
C PHE A 5 -11.95 -39.72 34.56
N ASP A 6 -11.16 -40.72 34.18
CA ASP A 6 -10.99 -41.09 32.78
C ASP A 6 -12.34 -41.64 32.31
N LEU A 7 -13.31 -40.75 32.14
CA LEU A 7 -14.39 -40.99 31.21
C LEU A 7 -13.77 -40.84 29.84
N HIS A 8 -13.20 -41.93 29.32
CA HIS A 8 -13.17 -42.13 27.88
C HIS A 8 -14.64 -42.23 27.45
N SER A 9 -15.32 -41.09 27.31
CA SER A 9 -16.44 -41.04 26.37
C SER A 9 -15.78 -41.39 25.04
N SER A 10 -15.93 -42.64 24.59
CA SER A 10 -15.46 -43.06 23.28
C SER A 10 -15.90 -42.00 22.29
N SER A 11 -14.96 -41.43 21.56
CA SER A 11 -15.29 -40.42 20.56
C SER A 11 -16.37 -41.00 19.65
N HIS A 12 -17.39 -40.20 19.29
CA HIS A 12 -18.42 -40.69 18.37
C HIS A 12 -17.80 -41.14 17.05
N ILE A 13 -16.70 -40.49 16.64
CA ILE A 13 -15.86 -40.89 15.51
C ILE A 13 -15.24 -42.28 15.73
N ASP A 14 -14.77 -42.61 16.93
CA ASP A 14 -14.22 -43.93 17.22
C ASP A 14 -15.28 -45.03 17.12
N THR A 15 -16.53 -44.72 17.52
CA THR A 15 -17.68 -45.63 17.39
C THR A 15 -18.10 -45.80 15.94
N LEU A 16 -18.09 -44.72 15.15
CA LEU A 16 -18.35 -44.81 13.72
C LEU A 16 -17.31 -45.70 13.07
N LEU A 17 -16.01 -45.44 13.27
CA LEU A 17 -14.89 -46.17 12.68
C LEU A 17 -14.82 -47.67 13.06
N GLU A 18 -15.64 -48.14 14.01
CA GLU A 18 -15.81 -49.57 14.30
C GLU A 18 -16.74 -50.29 13.30
N ARG A 19 -17.54 -49.55 12.53
CA ARG A 19 -18.35 -50.10 11.44
C ARG A 19 -17.47 -50.38 10.21
N GLU A 20 -17.72 -51.49 9.52
CA GLU A 20 -16.95 -51.90 8.34
C GLU A 20 -17.22 -51.05 7.10
N ASP A 21 -18.37 -50.35 7.04
CA ASP A 21 -18.89 -49.65 5.86
C ASP A 21 -18.85 -48.11 5.96
N VAL A 22 -18.06 -47.56 6.90
CA VAL A 22 -17.98 -46.10 7.07
C VAL A 22 -17.41 -45.40 5.85
N THR A 23 -18.12 -44.37 5.42
CA THR A 23 -17.69 -43.49 4.32
C THR A 23 -16.99 -42.25 4.85
N LEU A 24 -16.13 -41.66 4.02
CA LEU A 24 -15.49 -40.37 4.32
C LEU A 24 -16.53 -39.27 4.59
N LYS A 25 -17.64 -39.24 3.84
CA LYS A 25 -18.71 -38.24 4.02
C LYS A 25 -19.41 -38.36 5.37
N GLU A 26 -19.68 -39.58 5.85
CA GLU A 26 -20.24 -39.79 7.20
C GLU A 26 -19.30 -39.20 8.26
N LEU A 27 -17.99 -39.41 8.15
CA LEU A 27 -17.03 -38.80 9.09
C LEU A 27 -16.96 -37.27 8.96
N MET A 28 -17.00 -36.74 7.75
CA MET A 28 -17.01 -35.29 7.51
C MET A 28 -18.30 -34.62 7.98
N ASP A 29 -19.38 -35.39 8.16
CA ASP A 29 -20.63 -34.87 8.67
C ASP A 29 -20.63 -34.68 10.19
N GLU A 30 -19.68 -35.28 10.90
CA GLU A 30 -19.48 -35.15 12.34
C GLU A 30 -18.94 -33.77 12.74
N GLU A 31 -19.52 -33.18 13.78
CA GLU A 31 -19.16 -31.82 14.24
C GLU A 31 -17.71 -31.72 14.74
N ASP A 32 -17.21 -32.80 15.36
CA ASP A 32 -15.89 -32.84 15.99
C ASP A 32 -14.76 -33.33 15.07
N VAL A 33 -15.03 -33.64 13.79
CA VAL A 33 -14.04 -34.27 12.89
C VAL A 33 -12.75 -33.47 12.75
N LEU A 34 -12.85 -32.13 12.65
CA LEU A 34 -11.69 -31.26 12.57
C LEU A 34 -10.93 -31.18 13.90
N GLN A 35 -11.65 -31.22 15.02
CA GLN A 35 -11.06 -31.18 16.35
C GLN A 35 -10.32 -32.48 16.66
N GLU A 36 -10.94 -33.62 16.37
CA GLU A 36 -10.37 -34.97 16.54
C GLU A 36 -9.15 -35.17 15.63
N CYS A 37 -9.21 -34.68 14.39
CA CYS A 37 -8.05 -34.69 13.48
C CYS A 37 -6.89 -33.87 14.07
N LYS A 38 -7.15 -32.64 14.56
CA LYS A 38 -6.14 -31.79 15.20
C LYS A 38 -5.63 -32.36 16.53
N ALA A 39 -6.47 -33.09 17.24
CA ALA A 39 -6.10 -33.84 18.45
C ALA A 39 -5.31 -35.12 18.14
N GLN A 40 -5.06 -35.40 16.86
CA GLN A 40 -4.35 -36.58 16.37
C GLN A 40 -5.00 -37.90 16.79
N ASN A 41 -6.33 -37.99 16.71
CA ASN A 41 -7.03 -39.26 16.92
C ASN A 41 -6.49 -40.33 15.97
N ARG A 42 -5.94 -41.41 16.54
CA ARG A 42 -5.22 -42.45 15.79
C ARG A 42 -6.10 -43.17 14.80
N LYS A 43 -7.33 -43.55 15.20
CA LYS A 43 -8.27 -44.27 14.32
C LYS A 43 -8.67 -43.39 13.13
N LEU A 44 -8.95 -42.11 13.41
CA LEU A 44 -9.31 -41.14 12.37
C LEU A 44 -8.16 -40.91 11.39
N ILE A 45 -6.94 -40.66 11.89
CA ILE A 45 -5.76 -40.47 11.02
C ILE A 45 -5.52 -41.71 10.15
N GLU A 46 -5.58 -42.91 10.73
CA GLU A 46 -5.39 -44.17 9.99
C GLU A 46 -6.44 -44.33 8.88
N PHE A 47 -7.69 -43.95 9.13
CA PHE A 47 -8.74 -43.93 8.11
C PHE A 47 -8.49 -42.88 7.03
N LEU A 48 -8.15 -41.65 7.41
CA LEU A 48 -7.90 -40.55 6.48
C LEU A 48 -6.69 -40.80 5.58
N LEU A 49 -5.69 -41.58 6.04
CA LEU A 49 -4.49 -41.93 5.28
C LEU A 49 -4.71 -43.06 4.25
N LYS A 50 -5.91 -43.64 4.16
CA LYS A 50 -6.26 -44.55 3.05
C LYS A 50 -6.19 -43.78 1.73
N SER A 51 -5.65 -44.43 0.70
CA SER A 51 -5.44 -43.83 -0.63
C SER A 51 -6.76 -43.28 -1.21
N GLU A 52 -7.85 -44.04 -1.14
CA GLU A 52 -9.19 -43.61 -1.58
C GLU A 52 -9.68 -42.34 -0.84
N CYS A 53 -9.46 -42.26 0.47
CA CYS A 53 -9.87 -41.11 1.29
C CYS A 53 -9.09 -39.85 0.92
N LEU A 54 -7.76 -39.95 0.79
CA LEU A 54 -6.93 -38.81 0.38
C LEU A 54 -7.27 -38.34 -1.04
N GLU A 55 -7.48 -39.28 -1.96
CA GLU A 55 -7.90 -38.95 -3.32
C GLU A 55 -9.25 -38.23 -3.35
N ASP A 56 -10.22 -38.64 -2.53
CA ASP A 56 -11.51 -37.97 -2.40
C ASP A 56 -11.38 -36.58 -1.78
N LEU A 57 -10.59 -36.44 -0.69
CA LEU A 57 -10.31 -35.16 -0.06
C LEU A 57 -9.69 -34.16 -1.05
N VAL A 58 -8.73 -34.61 -1.86
CA VAL A 58 -8.12 -33.79 -2.91
C VAL A 58 -9.15 -33.44 -4.00
N SER A 59 -10.00 -34.40 -4.41
CA SER A 59 -11.06 -34.14 -5.42
C SER A 59 -12.01 -33.05 -4.95
N PHE A 60 -12.44 -33.09 -3.69
CA PHE A 60 -13.37 -32.10 -3.12
C PHE A 60 -12.83 -30.67 -3.17
N ILE A 61 -11.52 -30.45 -3.18
CA ILE A 61 -10.94 -29.11 -3.20
C ILE A 61 -10.59 -28.60 -4.59
N ILE A 62 -10.56 -29.47 -5.62
CA ILE A 62 -10.18 -29.10 -6.99
C ILE A 62 -11.31 -29.26 -8.02
N GLU A 63 -12.32 -30.08 -7.74
CA GLU A 63 -13.44 -30.32 -8.65
C GLU A 63 -14.66 -29.50 -8.24
N GLU A 64 -15.36 -28.93 -9.23
CA GLU A 64 -16.60 -28.21 -8.94
C GLU A 64 -17.71 -29.20 -8.55
N PRO A 65 -18.39 -28.96 -7.41
CA PRO A 65 -19.49 -29.82 -7.02
C PRO A 65 -20.67 -29.65 -8.01
N PRO A 66 -21.44 -30.72 -8.27
CA PRO A 66 -22.59 -30.68 -9.18
C PRO A 66 -23.56 -29.53 -8.85
N GLN A 67 -24.08 -28.87 -9.88
CA GLN A 67 -24.94 -27.68 -9.70
C GLN A 67 -26.32 -28.02 -9.12
N ASP A 68 -26.77 -29.26 -9.27
CA ASP A 68 -28.02 -29.80 -8.75
C ASP A 68 -27.95 -30.18 -7.26
N MET A 69 -26.76 -30.12 -6.67
CA MET A 69 -26.54 -30.40 -5.25
C MET A 69 -26.90 -29.19 -4.37
N ASP A 70 -27.42 -29.46 -3.17
CA ASP A 70 -27.77 -28.41 -2.21
C ASP A 70 -26.58 -27.49 -1.90
N GLU A 71 -26.81 -26.17 -1.94
CA GLU A 71 -25.77 -25.14 -1.83
C GLU A 71 -24.96 -25.28 -0.52
N LYS A 72 -25.61 -25.65 0.59
CA LYS A 72 -24.92 -25.85 1.87
C LYS A 72 -23.91 -26.98 1.77
N ILE A 73 -24.27 -28.05 1.07
CA ILE A 73 -23.42 -29.23 0.92
C ILE A 73 -22.32 -28.98 -0.11
N ARG A 74 -22.61 -28.20 -1.18
CA ARG A 74 -21.62 -27.78 -2.19
C ARG A 74 -20.42 -27.08 -1.56
N TYR A 75 -20.62 -26.31 -0.49
CA TYR A 75 -19.53 -25.66 0.23
C TYR A 75 -19.01 -26.47 1.42
N LYS A 76 -19.84 -27.30 2.06
CA LYS A 76 -19.45 -28.06 3.25
C LYS A 76 -18.23 -28.96 3.00
N TYR A 77 -18.32 -29.87 2.03
CA TYR A 77 -17.26 -30.87 1.83
C TYR A 77 -15.94 -30.25 1.36
N PRO A 78 -15.90 -29.33 0.37
CA PRO A 78 -14.66 -28.66 0.00
C PRO A 78 -13.99 -27.93 1.17
N ASN A 79 -14.76 -27.24 2.01
CA ASN A 79 -14.23 -26.56 3.20
C ASN A 79 -13.62 -27.53 4.21
N ILE A 80 -14.36 -28.58 4.59
CA ILE A 80 -13.88 -29.57 5.56
C ILE A 80 -12.66 -30.31 5.00
N SER A 81 -12.68 -30.71 3.73
CA SER A 81 -11.54 -31.35 3.07
C SER A 81 -10.31 -30.45 3.09
N CYS A 82 -10.48 -29.16 2.75
CA CYS A 82 -9.39 -28.21 2.84
C CYS A 82 -8.86 -28.10 4.28
N GLU A 83 -9.72 -28.01 5.30
CA GLU A 83 -9.28 -27.93 6.70
C GLU A 83 -8.58 -29.20 7.20
N LEU A 84 -9.00 -30.38 6.75
CA LEU A 84 -8.35 -31.65 7.07
C LEU A 84 -6.96 -31.74 6.40
N LEU A 85 -6.88 -31.44 5.10
CA LEU A 85 -5.61 -31.46 4.33
C LEU A 85 -4.64 -30.36 4.76
N THR A 86 -5.14 -29.27 5.35
CA THR A 86 -4.35 -28.14 5.86
C THR A 86 -4.12 -28.21 7.37
N SER A 87 -4.52 -29.30 8.01
CA SER A 87 -4.32 -29.50 9.44
C SER A 87 -2.83 -29.69 9.77
N ASP A 88 -2.44 -29.31 10.99
CA ASP A 88 -1.07 -29.50 11.49
C ASP A 88 -0.84 -30.96 11.95
N VAL A 89 -1.14 -31.90 11.05
CA VAL A 89 -0.99 -33.34 11.24
C VAL A 89 0.08 -33.82 10.26
N SER A 90 1.27 -34.14 10.77
CA SER A 90 2.42 -34.44 9.92
C SER A 90 2.17 -35.63 9.00
N GLN A 91 1.49 -36.69 9.49
CA GLN A 91 1.26 -37.89 8.68
C GLN A 91 0.45 -37.60 7.41
N ILE A 92 -0.55 -36.71 7.48
CA ILE A 92 -1.37 -36.32 6.32
C ILE A 92 -0.51 -35.52 5.34
N ASN A 93 0.23 -34.54 5.84
CA ASN A 93 1.10 -33.68 5.02
C ASN A 93 2.24 -34.48 4.37
N ASP A 94 2.84 -35.42 5.11
CA ASP A 94 3.88 -36.34 4.62
C ASP A 94 3.33 -37.18 3.48
N ARG A 95 2.16 -37.80 3.67
CA ARG A 95 1.55 -38.64 2.64
C ARG A 95 1.19 -37.85 1.38
N LEU A 96 0.60 -36.67 1.55
CA LEU A 96 0.22 -35.79 0.44
C LEU A 96 1.45 -35.25 -0.33
N GLY A 97 2.56 -34.97 0.36
CA GLY A 97 3.79 -34.46 -0.23
C GLY A 97 4.71 -35.51 -0.86
N GLU A 98 4.60 -36.78 -0.46
CA GLU A 98 5.46 -37.87 -0.93
C GLU A 98 4.82 -38.73 -2.03
N GLU A 99 3.48 -38.75 -2.11
CA GLU A 99 2.75 -39.54 -3.09
C GLU A 99 2.53 -38.76 -4.40
N GLU A 100 3.27 -39.14 -5.46
CA GLU A 100 3.26 -38.44 -6.74
C GLU A 100 1.87 -38.42 -7.41
N SER A 101 1.04 -39.46 -7.25
CA SER A 101 -0.34 -39.50 -7.77
C SER A 101 -1.21 -38.40 -7.15
N LEU A 102 -1.12 -38.17 -5.83
CA LEU A 102 -1.87 -37.12 -5.15
C LEU A 102 -1.38 -35.73 -5.56
N LEU A 103 -0.06 -35.54 -5.67
CA LEU A 103 0.51 -34.29 -6.17
C LEU A 103 0.08 -34.00 -7.61
N MET A 104 0.08 -35.02 -8.48
CA MET A 104 -0.41 -34.90 -9.86
C MET A 104 -1.90 -34.56 -9.91
N LYS A 105 -2.71 -35.15 -9.04
CA LYS A 105 -4.14 -34.84 -8.94
C LYS A 105 -4.35 -33.39 -8.52
N LEU A 106 -3.66 -32.94 -7.47
CA LEU A 106 -3.70 -31.54 -7.03
C LEU A 106 -3.24 -30.58 -8.15
N TYR A 107 -2.12 -30.89 -8.81
CA TYR A 107 -1.56 -30.12 -9.91
C TYR A 107 -2.54 -30.00 -11.10
N SER A 108 -3.34 -31.04 -11.37
CA SER A 108 -4.30 -31.05 -12.49
C SER A 108 -5.32 -29.91 -12.44
N PHE A 109 -5.57 -29.33 -11.26
CA PHE A 109 -6.41 -28.14 -11.11
C PHE A 109 -5.94 -26.96 -11.97
N LEU A 110 -4.63 -26.79 -12.12
CA LEU A 110 -4.04 -25.73 -12.94
C LEU A 110 -4.25 -25.96 -14.44
N LEU A 111 -4.49 -27.20 -14.88
CA LEU A 111 -4.69 -27.54 -16.30
C LEU A 111 -6.05 -27.06 -16.82
N ASN A 112 -7.00 -26.78 -15.93
CA ASN A 112 -8.32 -26.24 -16.28
C ASN A 112 -8.24 -24.94 -17.09
N GLU A 113 -9.30 -24.64 -17.84
CA GLU A 113 -9.42 -23.37 -18.56
C GLU A 113 -9.50 -22.18 -17.60
N SER A 114 -9.02 -21.03 -18.06
CA SER A 114 -9.08 -19.78 -17.28
C SER A 114 -10.45 -19.11 -17.51
N PRO A 115 -11.05 -18.45 -16.50
CA PRO A 115 -10.58 -18.31 -15.13
C PRO A 115 -10.90 -19.52 -14.26
N LEU A 116 -10.04 -19.79 -13.27
CA LEU A 116 -10.30 -20.80 -12.24
C LEU A 116 -11.40 -20.32 -11.29
N ASN A 117 -12.15 -21.26 -10.73
CA ASN A 117 -13.08 -20.99 -9.64
C ASN A 117 -12.34 -20.36 -8.44
N PRO A 118 -12.65 -19.11 -8.03
CA PRO A 118 -11.86 -18.42 -7.00
C PRO A 118 -11.85 -19.13 -5.65
N LEU A 119 -12.94 -19.82 -5.29
CA LEU A 119 -13.04 -20.56 -4.02
C LEU A 119 -12.15 -21.80 -4.07
N LEU A 120 -12.27 -22.63 -5.10
CA LEU A 120 -11.43 -23.82 -5.23
C LEU A 120 -9.94 -23.45 -5.40
N ALA A 121 -9.64 -22.37 -6.12
CA ALA A 121 -8.30 -21.84 -6.22
C ALA A 121 -7.73 -21.43 -4.85
N SER A 122 -8.56 -20.90 -3.95
CA SER A 122 -8.15 -20.60 -2.58
C SER A 122 -7.82 -21.87 -1.77
N PHE A 123 -8.59 -22.95 -1.93
CA PHE A 123 -8.31 -24.23 -1.27
C PHE A 123 -7.05 -24.90 -1.83
N PHE A 124 -6.95 -24.99 -3.15
CA PHE A 124 -5.76 -25.48 -3.86
C PHE A 124 -4.50 -24.71 -3.42
N SER A 125 -4.53 -23.37 -3.47
CA SER A 125 -3.43 -22.51 -3.06
C SER A 125 -3.06 -22.73 -1.60
N LYS A 126 -4.05 -22.85 -0.70
CA LYS A 126 -3.83 -23.09 0.73
C LYS A 126 -3.15 -24.43 0.99
N VAL A 127 -3.62 -25.52 0.37
CA VAL A 127 -3.02 -26.86 0.50
C VAL A 127 -1.60 -26.87 -0.04
N LEU A 128 -1.39 -26.42 -1.28
CA LEU A 128 -0.06 -26.45 -1.89
C LEU A 128 0.94 -25.59 -1.12
N SER A 129 0.51 -24.47 -0.56
CA SER A 129 1.37 -23.61 0.25
C SER A 129 1.80 -24.21 1.58
N ILE A 130 0.93 -25.02 2.22
CA ILE A 130 1.33 -25.78 3.41
C ILE A 130 2.36 -26.83 3.04
N LEU A 131 2.17 -27.51 1.91
CA LEU A 131 3.15 -28.46 1.40
C LEU A 131 4.49 -27.78 1.10
N ILE A 132 4.50 -26.60 0.45
CA ILE A 132 5.72 -25.80 0.22
C ILE A 132 6.40 -25.43 1.54
N SER A 133 5.63 -25.05 2.57
CA SER A 133 6.20 -24.68 3.87
C SER A 133 6.76 -25.88 4.64
N ARG A 134 6.11 -27.05 4.57
CA ARG A 134 6.46 -28.25 5.36
C ARG A 134 7.48 -29.14 4.67
N LYS A 135 7.42 -29.24 3.34
CA LYS A 135 8.24 -30.11 2.49
C LYS A 135 8.81 -29.32 1.29
N PRO A 136 9.52 -28.21 1.51
CA PRO A 136 9.94 -27.31 0.44
C PRO A 136 10.73 -28.01 -0.67
N GLU A 137 11.72 -28.83 -0.31
CA GLU A 137 12.58 -29.53 -1.28
C GLU A 137 11.77 -30.48 -2.19
N GLN A 138 10.96 -31.36 -1.60
CA GLN A 138 10.17 -32.35 -2.35
C GLN A 138 9.16 -31.67 -3.30
N ILE A 139 8.47 -30.65 -2.81
CA ILE A 139 7.43 -29.96 -3.58
C ILE A 139 8.05 -29.09 -4.68
N VAL A 140 9.12 -28.36 -4.38
CA VAL A 140 9.83 -27.57 -5.38
C VAL A 140 10.42 -28.48 -6.47
N ASP A 141 11.01 -29.62 -6.11
CA ASP A 141 11.52 -30.59 -7.08
C ASP A 141 10.41 -31.17 -7.98
N PHE A 142 9.25 -31.45 -7.40
CA PHE A 142 8.08 -31.86 -8.17
C PHE A 142 7.64 -30.77 -9.17
N LEU A 143 7.53 -29.51 -8.72
CA LEU A 143 7.11 -28.39 -9.56
C LEU A 143 8.14 -28.08 -10.66
N LYS A 144 9.45 -28.14 -10.36
CA LYS A 144 10.53 -27.96 -11.33
C LYS A 144 10.51 -29.00 -12.46
N LYS A 145 10.04 -30.22 -12.18
CA LYS A 145 9.84 -31.27 -13.20
C LYS A 145 8.66 -30.99 -14.14
N LYS A 146 7.76 -30.07 -13.79
CA LYS A 146 6.62 -29.65 -14.62
C LYS A 146 6.98 -28.39 -15.39
N HIS A 147 7.51 -28.58 -16.61
CA HIS A 147 7.98 -27.48 -17.47
C HIS A 147 6.91 -26.42 -17.79
N ASP A 148 5.63 -26.78 -17.70
CA ASP A 148 4.48 -25.90 -17.91
C ASP A 148 3.97 -25.21 -16.64
N PHE A 149 4.55 -25.48 -15.45
CA PHE A 149 4.04 -24.91 -14.20
C PHE A 149 4.02 -23.38 -14.22
N VAL A 150 5.12 -22.73 -14.61
CA VAL A 150 5.17 -21.26 -14.68
C VAL A 150 4.20 -20.71 -15.72
N ASP A 151 4.05 -21.40 -16.87
CA ASP A 151 3.04 -21.04 -17.88
C ASP A 151 1.62 -21.08 -17.30
N LEU A 152 1.29 -22.09 -16.51
CA LEU A 152 -0.02 -22.23 -15.87
C LEU A 152 -0.25 -21.18 -14.76
N ILE A 153 0.78 -20.84 -13.99
CA ILE A 153 0.70 -19.73 -13.02
C ILE A 153 0.38 -18.41 -13.75
N ILE A 154 1.08 -18.14 -14.86
CA ILE A 154 0.85 -16.94 -15.68
C ILE A 154 -0.52 -16.97 -16.38
N LYS A 155 -0.98 -18.14 -16.85
CA LYS A 155 -2.32 -18.34 -17.42
C LYS A 155 -3.40 -17.92 -16.42
N HIS A 156 -3.23 -18.26 -15.14
CA HIS A 156 -4.25 -18.09 -14.10
C HIS A 156 -4.00 -16.94 -13.13
N ILE A 157 -3.02 -16.07 -13.41
CA ILE A 157 -2.62 -14.98 -12.52
C ILE A 157 -3.77 -14.00 -12.20
N GLY A 158 -4.81 -13.92 -13.03
CA GLY A 158 -6.01 -13.12 -12.77
C GLY A 158 -6.79 -13.58 -11.54
N THR A 159 -6.64 -14.84 -11.11
CA THR A 159 -7.19 -15.35 -9.85
C THR A 159 -6.22 -15.08 -8.70
N SER A 160 -6.57 -14.20 -7.76
CA SER A 160 -5.65 -13.74 -6.69
C SER A 160 -5.02 -14.86 -5.86
N ALA A 161 -5.73 -15.99 -5.65
CA ALA A 161 -5.17 -17.14 -4.94
C ALA A 161 -3.95 -17.78 -5.64
N ILE A 162 -3.86 -17.67 -6.97
CA ILE A 162 -2.72 -18.15 -7.77
C ILE A 162 -1.56 -17.15 -7.72
N MET A 163 -1.85 -15.85 -7.74
CA MET A 163 -0.87 -14.80 -7.46
C MET A 163 -0.25 -14.99 -6.06
N ASP A 164 -1.06 -15.23 -5.04
CA ASP A 164 -0.59 -15.48 -3.68
C ASP A 164 0.26 -16.75 -3.59
N LEU A 165 -0.06 -17.80 -4.38
CA LEU A 165 0.73 -19.01 -4.45
C LEU A 165 2.14 -18.73 -5.02
N LEU A 166 2.24 -17.90 -6.06
CA LEU A 166 3.53 -17.45 -6.60
C LEU A 166 4.35 -16.73 -5.53
N LEU A 167 3.75 -15.82 -4.77
CA LEU A 167 4.42 -15.12 -3.68
C LEU A 167 4.79 -16.05 -2.51
N ARG A 168 3.99 -17.09 -2.26
CA ARG A 168 4.30 -18.11 -1.24
C ARG A 168 5.50 -18.98 -1.63
N LEU A 169 5.72 -19.26 -2.92
CA LEU A 169 6.97 -19.90 -3.36
C LEU A 169 8.22 -19.08 -3.02
N LEU A 170 8.10 -17.75 -3.04
CA LEU A 170 9.20 -16.83 -2.73
C LEU A 170 9.42 -16.63 -1.21
N THR A 171 8.38 -16.78 -0.40
CA THR A 171 8.39 -16.38 1.02
C THR A 171 8.37 -17.54 2.01
N CYS A 172 7.74 -18.68 1.69
CA CYS A 172 7.55 -19.78 2.63
C CYS A 172 8.76 -20.70 2.79
N ILE A 173 9.80 -20.54 1.96
CA ILE A 173 11.02 -21.35 2.04
C ILE A 173 11.99 -20.64 2.98
N GLU A 174 12.09 -21.10 4.23
CA GLU A 174 12.95 -20.49 5.25
C GLU A 174 14.47 -20.64 4.99
N PRO A 175 14.98 -21.83 4.59
CA PRO A 175 16.41 -22.03 4.41
C PRO A 175 16.97 -21.20 3.23
N PRO A 176 18.08 -20.44 3.40
CA PRO A 176 18.58 -19.53 2.37
C PRO A 176 18.98 -20.20 1.05
N GLN A 177 19.62 -21.37 1.09
CA GLN A 177 20.08 -22.07 -0.12
C GLN A 177 18.91 -22.55 -1.00
N PRO A 178 17.94 -23.35 -0.50
CA PRO A 178 16.74 -23.72 -1.25
C PRO A 178 15.95 -22.52 -1.77
N ARG A 179 15.86 -21.44 -1.00
CA ARG A 179 15.21 -20.20 -1.45
C ARG A 179 15.93 -19.61 -2.67
N GLN A 180 17.26 -19.50 -2.61
CA GLN A 180 18.06 -19.00 -3.72
C GLN A 180 17.89 -19.85 -4.99
N GLU A 181 17.79 -21.17 -4.85
CA GLU A 181 17.54 -22.07 -5.97
C GLU A 181 16.16 -21.87 -6.61
N VAL A 182 15.15 -21.49 -5.83
CA VAL A 182 13.82 -21.12 -6.35
C VAL A 182 13.88 -19.78 -7.06
N LEU A 183 14.58 -18.78 -6.52
CA LEU A 183 14.77 -17.49 -7.18
C LEU A 183 15.48 -17.64 -8.53
N ASN A 184 16.54 -18.45 -8.58
CA ASN A 184 17.27 -18.74 -9.81
C ASN A 184 16.39 -19.47 -10.84
N TRP A 185 15.64 -20.50 -10.41
CA TRP A 185 14.72 -21.22 -11.29
C TRP A 185 13.63 -20.32 -11.87
N LEU A 186 12.98 -19.49 -11.04
CA LEU A 186 11.95 -18.56 -11.52
C LEU A 186 12.53 -17.50 -12.47
N ASN A 187 13.80 -17.10 -12.27
CA ASN A 187 14.51 -16.22 -13.18
C ASN A 187 14.83 -16.90 -14.53
N GLU A 188 15.23 -18.18 -14.51
CA GLU A 188 15.43 -19.01 -15.72
C GLU A 188 14.13 -19.16 -16.52
N GLU A 189 13.01 -19.35 -15.83
CA GLU A 189 11.65 -19.39 -16.40
C GLU A 189 11.13 -18.02 -16.85
N ARG A 190 11.92 -16.95 -16.69
CA ARG A 190 11.62 -15.57 -17.10
C ARG A 190 10.35 -15.01 -16.46
N ILE A 191 10.14 -15.30 -15.17
CA ILE A 191 8.92 -14.87 -14.47
C ILE A 191 8.72 -13.35 -14.54
N ILE A 192 9.79 -12.56 -14.43
CA ILE A 192 9.73 -11.09 -14.46
C ILE A 192 9.24 -10.60 -15.81
N GLN A 193 9.82 -11.10 -16.89
CA GLN A 193 9.45 -10.75 -18.26
C GLN A 193 7.98 -11.10 -18.52
N ARG A 194 7.55 -12.31 -18.14
CA ARG A 194 6.17 -12.77 -18.31
C ARG A 194 5.16 -11.93 -17.52
N LEU A 195 5.49 -11.51 -16.30
CA LEU A 195 4.67 -10.59 -15.51
C LEU A 195 4.60 -9.19 -16.13
N VAL A 196 5.71 -8.68 -16.68
CA VAL A 196 5.75 -7.40 -17.41
C VAL A 196 4.90 -7.45 -18.69
N GLU A 197 4.93 -8.56 -19.42
CA GLU A 197 4.10 -8.80 -20.61
C GLU A 197 2.60 -8.79 -20.31
N ILE A 198 2.19 -9.18 -19.09
CA ILE A 198 0.79 -9.09 -18.64
C ILE A 198 0.35 -7.63 -18.46
N VAL A 199 1.25 -6.70 -18.13
CA VAL A 199 0.92 -5.28 -18.02
C VAL A 199 0.83 -4.66 -19.41
N HIS A 200 -0.21 -5.02 -20.15
CA HIS A 200 -0.44 -4.62 -21.54
C HIS A 200 -1.93 -4.33 -21.79
N PRO A 201 -2.30 -3.25 -22.51
CA PRO A 201 -3.70 -2.78 -22.69
C PRO A 201 -4.75 -3.82 -23.12
N SER A 202 -4.33 -4.94 -23.71
CA SER A 202 -5.19 -6.04 -24.14
C SER A 202 -5.59 -7.01 -23.03
N GLN A 203 -4.99 -6.93 -21.84
CA GLN A 203 -5.31 -7.78 -20.70
C GLN A 203 -6.40 -7.13 -19.83
N ASP A 204 -7.06 -7.93 -19.01
CA ASP A 204 -8.07 -7.45 -18.06
C ASP A 204 -7.45 -6.80 -16.81
N GLU A 205 -8.29 -6.07 -16.06
CA GLU A 205 -7.90 -5.31 -14.87
C GLU A 205 -7.37 -6.21 -13.74
N ASP A 206 -7.93 -7.40 -13.54
CA ASP A 206 -7.50 -8.32 -12.48
C ASP A 206 -6.09 -8.85 -12.78
N ARG A 207 -5.81 -9.22 -14.04
CA ARG A 207 -4.47 -9.59 -14.49
C ARG A 207 -3.46 -8.44 -14.33
N HIS A 208 -3.82 -7.21 -14.70
CA HIS A 208 -2.97 -6.04 -14.50
C HIS A 208 -2.63 -5.81 -13.02
N SER A 209 -3.64 -5.89 -12.15
CA SER A 209 -3.49 -5.67 -10.71
C SER A 209 -2.60 -6.74 -10.09
N ASN A 210 -2.89 -8.02 -10.37
CA ASN A 210 -2.15 -9.13 -9.77
C ASN A 210 -0.71 -9.23 -10.29
N ALA A 211 -0.45 -8.94 -11.58
CA ALA A 211 0.90 -8.89 -12.12
C ALA A 211 1.72 -7.74 -11.50
N SER A 212 1.13 -6.54 -11.41
CA SER A 212 1.77 -5.39 -10.76
C SER A 212 2.05 -5.65 -9.29
N GLN A 213 1.10 -6.22 -8.55
CA GLN A 213 1.28 -6.54 -7.14
C GLN A 213 2.37 -7.58 -6.95
N SER A 214 2.41 -8.62 -7.80
CA SER A 214 3.49 -9.62 -7.77
C SER A 214 4.87 -8.97 -7.95
N LEU A 215 5.02 -8.10 -8.96
CA LEU A 215 6.28 -7.40 -9.21
C LEU A 215 6.66 -6.45 -8.06
N CYS A 216 5.71 -5.70 -7.51
CA CYS A 216 5.93 -4.83 -6.35
C CYS A 216 6.38 -5.62 -5.11
N GLU A 217 5.74 -6.75 -4.81
CA GLU A 217 6.10 -7.59 -3.68
C GLU A 217 7.44 -8.28 -3.89
N ILE A 218 7.77 -8.73 -5.11
CA ILE A 218 9.12 -9.21 -5.44
C ILE A 218 10.17 -8.13 -5.12
N ILE A 219 9.99 -6.88 -5.59
CA ILE A 219 10.93 -5.79 -5.28
C ILE A 219 11.12 -5.61 -3.77
N ARG A 220 10.01 -5.57 -3.02
CA ARG A 220 10.03 -5.37 -1.56
C ARG A 220 10.71 -6.52 -0.83
N LEU A 221 10.36 -7.75 -1.18
CA LEU A 221 10.94 -8.97 -0.61
C LEU A 221 12.45 -9.04 -0.88
N SER A 222 12.88 -8.80 -2.11
CA SER A 222 14.29 -8.80 -2.48
C SER A 222 15.09 -7.73 -1.71
N ARG A 223 14.55 -6.52 -1.57
CA ARG A 223 15.19 -5.45 -0.78
C ARG A 223 15.23 -5.79 0.72
N ASP A 224 14.15 -6.33 1.27
CA ASP A 224 14.09 -6.73 2.69
C ASP A 224 15.09 -7.86 3.01
N GLN A 225 15.28 -8.81 2.10
CA GLN A 225 16.28 -9.88 2.24
C GLN A 225 17.70 -9.33 2.24
N MET A 226 18.03 -8.39 1.35
CA MET A 226 19.34 -7.75 1.31
C MET A 226 19.68 -6.97 2.60
N LEU A 227 18.67 -6.40 3.29
CA LEU A 227 18.91 -5.74 4.60
C LEU A 227 19.25 -6.72 5.72
N GLN A 228 18.60 -7.89 5.71
CA GLN A 228 18.78 -8.90 6.77
C GLN A 228 20.09 -9.67 6.61
N ILE A 229 20.55 -9.87 5.36
CA ILE A 229 21.74 -10.65 5.04
C ILE A 229 22.89 -9.68 4.70
N GLN A 230 23.56 -9.15 5.73
CA GLN A 230 24.73 -8.26 5.57
C GLN A 230 25.95 -8.91 4.86
N ASN A 231 25.89 -10.21 4.54
CA ASN A 231 27.01 -11.02 4.05
C ASN A 231 26.75 -11.78 2.73
N SER A 232 25.63 -11.57 2.02
CA SER A 232 25.42 -12.18 0.70
C SER A 232 26.06 -11.31 -0.38
N SER A 233 27.04 -11.84 -1.10
CA SER A 233 27.73 -11.13 -2.18
C SER A 233 26.91 -11.03 -3.47
N GLU A 234 25.88 -11.87 -3.64
CA GLU A 234 25.11 -11.93 -4.87
C GLU A 234 23.77 -11.19 -4.73
N PRO A 235 23.43 -10.31 -5.69
CA PRO A 235 22.14 -9.63 -5.71
C PRO A 235 21.02 -10.64 -5.99
N ASP A 236 19.82 -10.37 -5.49
CA ASP A 236 18.64 -11.13 -5.85
C ASP A 236 18.47 -11.14 -7.39
N PRO A 237 18.40 -12.33 -8.03
CA PRO A 237 18.39 -12.44 -9.49
C PRO A 237 17.13 -11.86 -10.12
N LEU A 238 15.99 -11.91 -9.42
CA LEU A 238 14.72 -11.35 -9.89
C LEU A 238 14.76 -9.83 -9.83
N LEU A 239 15.26 -9.26 -8.73
CA LEU A 239 15.46 -7.81 -8.63
C LEU A 239 16.48 -7.31 -9.65
N ALA A 240 17.61 -8.01 -9.81
CA ALA A 240 18.64 -7.65 -10.79
C ALA A 240 18.08 -7.66 -12.23
N THR A 241 17.21 -8.61 -12.56
CA THR A 241 16.51 -8.63 -13.86
C THR A 241 15.50 -7.49 -13.98
N LEU A 242 14.69 -7.24 -12.96
CA LEU A 242 13.64 -6.22 -12.98
C LEU A 242 14.21 -4.79 -13.06
N GLU A 243 15.39 -4.56 -12.49
CA GLU A 243 16.09 -3.27 -12.58
C GLU A 243 16.83 -3.08 -13.92
N LYS A 244 16.85 -4.04 -14.85
CA LYS A 244 17.48 -3.83 -16.15
C LYS A 244 16.70 -2.81 -16.99
N GLN A 245 17.44 -1.94 -17.67
CA GLN A 245 16.87 -0.93 -18.55
C GLN A 245 15.91 -1.52 -19.60
N GLU A 246 16.26 -2.64 -20.23
CA GLU A 246 15.43 -3.31 -21.25
C GLU A 246 14.04 -3.74 -20.72
N ILE A 247 13.97 -4.17 -19.46
CA ILE A 247 12.72 -4.61 -18.83
C ILE A 247 11.82 -3.40 -18.52
N ILE A 248 12.40 -2.31 -18.02
CA ILE A 248 11.67 -1.08 -17.77
C ILE A 248 11.19 -0.44 -19.08
N GLU A 249 12.02 -0.45 -20.12
CA GLU A 249 11.64 0.02 -21.44
C GLU A 249 10.51 -0.82 -22.05
N GLN A 250 10.53 -2.14 -21.88
CA GLN A 250 9.44 -3.02 -22.27
C GLN A 250 8.15 -2.66 -21.54
N LEU A 251 8.18 -2.55 -20.20
CA LEU A 251 7.02 -2.15 -19.38
C LEU A 251 6.44 -0.80 -19.84
N LEU A 252 7.30 0.19 -20.08
CA LEU A 252 6.89 1.51 -20.55
C LEU A 252 6.31 1.45 -21.97
N SER A 253 6.91 0.64 -22.86
CA SER A 253 6.41 0.48 -24.22
C SER A 253 4.99 -0.07 -24.24
N ASN A 254 4.66 -1.01 -23.34
CA ASN A 254 3.33 -1.62 -23.25
C ASN A 254 2.23 -0.60 -22.91
N ILE A 255 2.50 0.44 -22.12
CA ILE A 255 1.47 1.38 -21.66
C ILE A 255 1.29 2.60 -22.57
N PHE A 256 2.24 2.87 -23.46
CA PHE A 256 2.20 4.02 -24.38
C PHE A 256 1.72 3.64 -25.80
N HIS A 257 0.89 2.60 -25.91
CA HIS A 257 0.20 2.26 -27.15
C HIS A 257 -0.86 3.31 -27.55
N LYS A 258 -1.35 3.23 -28.80
CA LYS A 258 -2.40 4.12 -29.33
C LYS A 258 -3.68 4.12 -28.49
N GLU A 259 -4.06 2.96 -27.97
CA GLU A 259 -5.20 2.81 -27.05
C GLU A 259 -4.71 2.91 -25.61
N LYS A 260 -5.12 3.98 -24.92
CA LYS A 260 -4.76 4.24 -23.52
C LYS A 260 -5.68 3.42 -22.61
N ASN A 261 -5.13 2.44 -21.87
CA ASN A 261 -5.85 1.63 -20.88
C ASN A 261 -5.48 2.09 -19.46
N GLU A 262 -6.46 2.50 -18.64
CA GLU A 262 -6.19 3.04 -17.30
C GLU A 262 -5.57 2.01 -16.35
N SER A 263 -6.06 0.76 -16.31
CA SER A 263 -5.54 -0.24 -15.36
C SER A 263 -4.10 -0.64 -15.70
N ALA A 264 -3.78 -0.82 -16.99
CA ALA A 264 -2.40 -1.08 -17.43
C ALA A 264 -1.45 0.07 -17.04
N ILE A 265 -1.84 1.32 -17.32
CA ILE A 265 -1.03 2.50 -17.00
C ILE A 265 -0.81 2.63 -15.49
N VAL A 266 -1.87 2.46 -14.68
CA VAL A 266 -1.78 2.57 -13.22
C VAL A 266 -0.90 1.46 -12.64
N SER A 267 -1.05 0.21 -13.12
CA SER A 267 -0.20 -0.92 -12.74
C SER A 267 1.27 -0.68 -13.06
N ALA A 268 1.59 -0.21 -14.27
CA ALA A 268 2.97 0.11 -14.62
C ALA A 268 3.55 1.21 -13.74
N ILE A 269 2.80 2.30 -13.49
CA ILE A 269 3.25 3.37 -12.59
C ILE A 269 3.47 2.85 -11.18
N GLN A 270 2.63 1.94 -10.68
CA GLN A 270 2.80 1.36 -9.34
C GLN A 270 4.11 0.57 -9.22
N ILE A 271 4.49 -0.20 -10.26
CA ILE A 271 5.79 -0.89 -10.33
C ILE A 271 6.94 0.13 -10.30
N LEU A 272 6.87 1.18 -11.13
CA LEU A 272 7.90 2.24 -11.17
C LEU A 272 8.03 2.95 -9.83
N LEU A 273 6.92 3.29 -9.18
CA LEU A 273 6.92 3.90 -7.84
C LEU A 273 7.63 2.99 -6.84
N THR A 274 7.35 1.68 -6.84
CA THR A 274 8.02 0.73 -5.95
C THR A 274 9.52 0.60 -6.27
N LEU A 275 9.93 0.69 -7.55
CA LEU A 275 11.36 0.75 -7.90
C LEU A 275 12.03 2.03 -7.40
N LEU A 276 11.32 3.17 -7.41
CA LEU A 276 11.81 4.46 -6.92
C LEU A 276 11.73 4.61 -5.39
N GLU A 277 11.00 3.74 -4.69
CA GLU A 277 10.87 3.76 -3.22
C GLU A 277 12.25 3.58 -2.56
N THR A 278 12.82 4.70 -2.08
CA THR A 278 13.96 4.67 -1.16
C THR A 278 13.41 4.48 0.25
N ARG A 279 13.54 3.27 0.81
CA ARG A 279 13.09 3.03 2.18
C ARG A 279 13.92 3.93 3.11
N ARG A 280 13.29 4.98 3.66
CA ARG A 280 13.81 5.59 4.89
C ARG A 280 13.55 4.57 6.00
N PRO A 281 14.51 4.26 6.88
CA PRO A 281 14.21 3.45 8.05
C PRO A 281 13.02 4.10 8.76
N THR A 282 11.93 3.35 8.87
CA THR A 282 10.71 3.75 9.57
C THR A 282 11.07 4.03 11.03
N PHE A 283 11.28 5.30 11.34
CA PHE A 283 11.07 5.83 12.68
C PHE A 283 9.74 6.57 12.66
N GLU A 284 8.94 6.34 13.69
CA GLU A 284 7.55 6.81 13.81
C GLU A 284 7.41 8.30 13.47
N GLY A 285 6.50 8.62 12.54
CA GLY A 285 5.61 9.77 12.68
C GLY A 285 6.19 11.20 12.70
N HIS A 286 7.45 11.43 12.37
CA HIS A 286 7.99 12.79 12.25
C HIS A 286 8.89 12.93 11.01
N ILE A 287 8.57 13.89 10.14
CA ILE A 287 9.54 14.42 9.17
C ILE A 287 10.54 15.24 10.00
N GLU A 288 11.49 14.56 10.64
CA GLU A 288 12.70 15.21 11.11
C GLU A 288 13.66 15.31 9.93
N ILE A 289 14.03 16.54 9.60
CA ILE A 289 15.22 16.83 8.79
C ILE A 289 16.38 16.16 9.53
N CYS A 290 17.02 15.17 8.90
CA CYS A 290 18.18 14.49 9.47
C CYS A 290 19.22 15.54 9.91
N PRO A 291 19.91 15.34 11.06
CA PRO A 291 21.08 16.12 11.39
C PRO A 291 22.08 16.06 10.20
N PRO A 292 22.76 17.15 9.84
CA PRO A 292 23.78 17.11 8.79
C PRO A 292 24.91 16.16 9.25
N GLY A 293 25.00 14.98 8.63
CA GLY A 293 26.01 13.97 8.94
C GLY A 293 25.56 12.50 8.90
N MET A 294 24.26 12.20 8.78
CA MET A 294 23.75 10.83 8.63
C MET A 294 22.80 10.71 7.43
N SER A 295 23.37 10.78 6.23
CA SER A 295 22.68 10.54 4.97
C SER A 295 22.98 9.13 4.46
N HIS A 296 22.25 8.13 4.93
CA HIS A 296 22.17 6.85 4.23
C HIS A 296 20.70 6.47 4.07
N SER A 297 20.07 6.96 2.99
CA SER A 297 19.11 6.11 2.29
C SER A 297 19.88 4.87 1.87
N THR A 298 19.63 3.72 2.50
CA THR A 298 20.41 2.49 2.30
C THR A 298 20.34 1.98 0.85
N TYR A 299 19.37 2.48 0.08
CA TYR A 299 19.20 2.21 -1.35
C TYR A 299 19.27 3.52 -2.14
N SER A 300 20.31 3.68 -2.95
CA SER A 300 20.27 4.61 -4.07
C SER A 300 19.42 3.99 -5.18
N VAL A 301 18.52 4.76 -5.77
CA VAL A 301 17.73 4.31 -6.92
C VAL A 301 18.66 3.88 -8.06
N ASN A 302 18.38 2.73 -8.68
CA ASN A 302 19.19 2.22 -9.78
C ASN A 302 19.17 3.23 -10.97
N LYS A 303 20.35 3.62 -11.45
CA LYS A 303 20.50 4.61 -12.52
C LYS A 303 19.78 4.20 -13.80
N SER A 304 19.78 2.91 -14.13
CA SER A 304 19.14 2.41 -15.34
C SER A 304 17.62 2.59 -15.34
N VAL A 305 16.98 2.45 -14.16
CA VAL A 305 15.54 2.72 -13.97
C VAL A 305 15.25 4.20 -14.22
N LEU A 306 16.07 5.10 -13.68
CA LEU A 306 15.91 6.56 -13.87
C LEU A 306 16.07 6.97 -15.33
N GLU A 307 17.07 6.43 -16.04
CA GLU A 307 17.28 6.73 -17.47
C GLU A 307 16.12 6.22 -18.33
N ALA A 308 15.58 5.03 -18.06
CA ALA A 308 14.42 4.49 -18.77
C ALA A 308 13.15 5.35 -18.57
N ILE A 309 12.88 5.77 -17.32
CA ILE A 309 11.73 6.64 -17.01
C ILE A 309 11.93 8.02 -17.66
N LYS A 310 13.13 8.60 -17.57
CA LYS A 310 13.47 9.89 -18.18
C LYS A 310 13.14 9.89 -19.68
N ALA A 311 13.52 8.83 -20.41
CA ALA A 311 13.28 8.69 -21.84
C ALA A 311 11.79 8.64 -22.25
N ARG A 312 10.86 8.58 -21.29
CA ARG A 312 9.41 8.57 -21.51
C ARG A 312 8.67 9.64 -20.69
N LEU A 313 9.37 10.61 -20.09
CA LEU A 313 8.74 11.67 -19.31
C LEU A 313 7.78 12.53 -20.13
N ALA A 314 8.10 12.81 -21.40
CA ALA A 314 7.20 13.49 -22.31
C ALA A 314 5.86 12.74 -22.48
N SER A 315 5.89 11.41 -22.54
CA SER A 315 4.67 10.58 -22.65
C SER A 315 3.86 10.58 -21.36
N PHE A 316 4.51 10.57 -20.19
CA PHE A 316 3.81 10.75 -18.91
C PHE A 316 3.19 12.15 -18.80
N HIS A 317 3.91 13.19 -19.23
CA HIS A 317 3.37 14.55 -19.31
C HIS A 317 2.13 14.60 -20.22
N GLU A 318 2.18 13.94 -21.38
CA GLU A 318 1.03 13.84 -22.27
C GLU A 318 -0.18 13.17 -21.58
N LEU A 319 0.01 12.19 -20.70
CA LEU A 319 -1.09 11.60 -19.92
C LEU A 319 -1.74 12.57 -18.93
N LEU A 320 -1.03 13.61 -18.47
CA LEU A 320 -1.62 14.71 -17.69
C LEU A 320 -2.53 15.57 -18.55
N LEU A 321 -2.17 15.80 -19.82
CA LEU A 321 -2.97 16.60 -20.74
C LEU A 321 -4.15 15.79 -21.29
N GLU A 322 -3.85 14.61 -21.84
CA GLU A 322 -4.74 13.71 -22.56
C GLU A 322 -4.78 12.31 -21.91
N PRO A 323 -5.48 12.13 -20.78
CA PRO A 323 -5.63 10.84 -20.11
C PRO A 323 -6.55 9.89 -20.91
N PRO A 324 -6.63 8.59 -20.53
CA PRO A 324 -7.69 7.71 -21.01
C PRO A 324 -9.07 8.36 -20.87
N LYS A 325 -9.91 8.22 -21.89
CA LYS A 325 -11.25 8.82 -21.90
C LYS A 325 -12.06 8.30 -20.72
N LYS A 326 -12.59 9.22 -19.91
CA LYS A 326 -13.51 8.91 -18.82
C LYS A 326 -14.88 9.52 -19.10
N SER A 327 -15.91 8.85 -18.60
CA SER A 327 -17.26 9.42 -18.59
C SER A 327 -17.30 10.68 -17.74
N VAL A 328 -18.07 11.66 -18.21
CA VAL A 328 -18.38 12.88 -17.47
C VAL A 328 -18.90 12.55 -16.07
N MET A 329 -18.32 13.17 -15.04
CA MET A 329 -18.69 12.92 -13.65
C MET A 329 -19.56 14.05 -13.11
N LYS A 330 -20.80 13.72 -12.71
CA LYS A 330 -21.68 14.65 -12.00
C LYS A 330 -21.40 14.58 -10.50
N THR A 331 -21.10 15.72 -9.90
CA THR A 331 -20.85 15.85 -8.46
C THR A 331 -21.87 16.82 -7.85
N THR A 332 -21.98 16.83 -6.52
CA THR A 332 -22.78 17.83 -5.77
C THR A 332 -22.39 19.27 -6.09
N TRP A 333 -21.18 19.47 -6.63
CA TRP A 333 -20.58 20.78 -6.89
C TRP A 333 -20.51 21.16 -8.37
N GLY A 334 -21.07 20.32 -9.25
CA GLY A 334 -21.05 20.55 -10.69
C GLY A 334 -20.53 19.36 -11.48
N VAL A 335 -20.28 19.61 -12.76
CA VAL A 335 -19.85 18.60 -13.74
C VAL A 335 -18.34 18.66 -13.91
N LEU A 336 -17.67 17.52 -13.83
CA LEU A 336 -16.24 17.37 -14.13
C LEU A 336 -16.08 16.66 -15.47
N ASP A 337 -15.51 17.39 -16.44
CA ASP A 337 -15.23 16.89 -17.78
C ASP A 337 -13.88 17.44 -18.30
N PRO A 338 -12.86 16.58 -18.46
CA PRO A 338 -12.76 15.24 -17.89
C PRO A 338 -12.55 15.30 -16.36
N PRO A 339 -12.93 14.26 -15.59
CA PRO A 339 -12.47 14.11 -14.22
C PRO A 339 -10.94 13.91 -14.16
N VAL A 340 -10.34 14.08 -12.97
CA VAL A 340 -8.88 13.84 -12.77
C VAL A 340 -8.50 12.41 -13.18
N GLY A 341 -9.25 11.40 -12.72
CA GLY A 341 -8.97 10.00 -13.00
C GLY A 341 -7.77 9.43 -12.22
N ASN A 342 -7.60 8.10 -12.26
CA ASN A 342 -6.50 7.44 -11.56
C ASN A 342 -5.20 7.59 -12.35
N THR A 343 -5.26 7.60 -13.68
CA THR A 343 -4.08 7.83 -14.52
C THR A 343 -3.36 9.12 -14.14
N ARG A 344 -4.03 10.27 -14.18
CA ARG A 344 -3.36 11.55 -13.86
C ARG A 344 -2.84 11.59 -12.43
N LEU A 345 -3.62 11.10 -11.46
CA LEU A 345 -3.18 11.08 -10.06
C LEU A 345 -1.90 10.25 -9.86
N ASN A 346 -1.79 9.10 -10.51
CA ASN A 346 -0.60 8.26 -10.43
C ASN A 346 0.59 8.86 -11.20
N VAL A 347 0.36 9.55 -12.33
CA VAL A 347 1.43 10.31 -13.00
C VAL A 347 1.99 11.40 -12.09
N ILE A 348 1.14 12.13 -11.36
CA ILE A 348 1.61 13.16 -10.41
C ILE A 348 2.40 12.52 -9.26
N ARG A 349 1.96 11.36 -8.75
CA ARG A 349 2.73 10.58 -7.76
C ARG A 349 4.09 10.17 -8.29
N LEU A 350 4.17 9.71 -9.54
CA LEU A 350 5.43 9.36 -10.19
C LEU A 350 6.35 10.57 -10.29
N ILE A 351 5.85 11.71 -10.75
CA ILE A 351 6.60 12.97 -10.81
C ILE A 351 7.08 13.38 -9.41
N SER A 352 6.24 13.26 -8.38
CA SER A 352 6.65 13.52 -7.00
C SER A 352 7.78 12.61 -6.54
N SER A 353 7.72 11.31 -6.86
CA SER A 353 8.77 10.35 -6.52
C SER A 353 10.08 10.64 -7.25
N LEU A 354 10.00 11.07 -8.51
CA LEU A 354 11.16 11.51 -9.30
C LEU A 354 11.79 12.80 -8.76
N LEU A 355 10.98 13.79 -8.34
CA LEU A 355 11.49 14.99 -7.66
C LEU A 355 12.25 14.63 -6.39
N GLN A 356 11.81 13.61 -5.65
CA GLN A 356 12.47 13.14 -4.45
C GLN A 356 13.85 12.54 -4.72
N THR A 357 14.10 11.96 -5.90
CA THR A 357 15.44 11.46 -6.26
C THR A 357 16.44 12.58 -6.53
N ASN A 358 15.97 13.82 -6.69
CA ASN A 358 16.75 15.01 -6.96
C ASN A 358 17.84 14.80 -8.04
N THR A 359 17.46 14.17 -9.15
CA THR A 359 18.40 13.85 -10.24
C THR A 359 18.33 14.94 -11.32
N ASN A 360 19.45 15.63 -11.57
CA ASN A 360 19.52 16.81 -12.45
C ASN A 360 18.89 16.58 -13.83
N ASN A 361 19.23 15.48 -14.48
CA ASN A 361 18.73 15.14 -15.81
C ASN A 361 17.20 14.98 -15.85
N VAL A 362 16.60 14.47 -14.77
CA VAL A 362 15.15 14.31 -14.63
C VAL A 362 14.51 15.67 -14.33
N ASN A 363 15.14 16.45 -13.45
CA ASN A 363 14.72 17.80 -13.09
C ASN A 363 14.67 18.75 -14.30
N LEU A 364 15.69 18.69 -15.17
CA LEU A 364 15.76 19.44 -16.42
C LEU A 364 14.62 19.07 -17.38
N GLU A 365 14.37 17.79 -17.59
CA GLU A 365 13.29 17.31 -18.47
C GLU A 365 11.91 17.76 -17.96
N LEU A 366 11.66 17.64 -16.64
CA LEU A 366 10.41 18.11 -16.03
C LEU A 366 10.20 19.63 -16.18
N MET A 367 11.30 20.40 -16.18
CA MET A 367 11.31 21.84 -16.38
C MET A 367 11.01 22.22 -17.85
N GLU A 368 11.66 21.53 -18.80
CA GLU A 368 11.44 21.74 -20.23
C GLU A 368 9.99 21.45 -20.62
N LEU A 369 9.43 20.35 -20.12
CA LEU A 369 8.03 19.97 -20.33
C LEU A 369 7.03 20.88 -19.58
N ASN A 370 7.48 21.74 -18.66
CA ASN A 370 6.62 22.52 -17.77
C ASN A 370 5.60 21.65 -16.99
N SER A 371 6.01 20.45 -16.58
CA SER A 371 5.12 19.49 -15.90
C SER A 371 4.56 20.05 -14.59
N ILE A 372 5.38 20.80 -13.84
CA ILE A 372 4.95 21.43 -12.58
C ILE A 372 3.88 22.49 -12.82
N GLY A 373 3.98 23.27 -13.91
CA GLY A 373 2.97 24.25 -14.30
C GLY A 373 1.62 23.59 -14.58
N VAL A 374 1.62 22.50 -15.36
CA VAL A 374 0.40 21.71 -15.64
C VAL A 374 -0.23 21.14 -14.36
N ILE A 375 0.59 20.65 -13.43
CA ILE A 375 0.12 20.13 -12.14
C ILE A 375 -0.52 21.24 -11.29
N LEU A 376 0.05 22.44 -11.29
CA LEU A 376 -0.52 23.62 -10.64
C LEU A 376 -1.83 24.07 -11.30
N ASP A 377 -1.92 24.06 -12.64
CA ASP A 377 -3.18 24.36 -13.33
C ASP A 377 -4.28 23.38 -12.92
N MET A 378 -3.94 22.10 -12.80
CA MET A 378 -4.85 21.07 -12.32
C MET A 378 -5.29 21.33 -10.87
N PHE A 379 -4.39 21.75 -9.97
CA PHE A 379 -4.71 22.07 -8.57
C PHE A 379 -5.89 23.05 -8.47
N PHE A 380 -5.85 24.14 -9.24
CA PHE A 380 -6.90 25.16 -9.22
C PHE A 380 -8.13 24.74 -10.02
N LYS A 381 -7.96 24.01 -11.13
CA LYS A 381 -9.08 23.49 -11.95
C LYS A 381 -9.97 22.54 -11.16
N TYR A 382 -9.39 21.63 -10.38
CA TYR A 382 -10.14 20.61 -9.63
C TYR A 382 -10.32 21.01 -8.17
N THR A 383 -11.22 21.96 -7.92
CA THR A 383 -11.37 22.67 -6.64
C THR A 383 -11.64 21.80 -5.41
N TRP A 384 -12.13 20.57 -5.59
CA TRP A 384 -12.58 19.66 -4.52
C TRP A 384 -11.83 18.33 -4.49
N ASN A 385 -10.66 18.22 -5.13
CA ASN A 385 -9.89 16.98 -5.18
C ASN A 385 -8.72 16.97 -4.18
N ASN A 386 -8.97 16.54 -2.95
CA ASN A 386 -7.96 16.50 -1.89
C ASN A 386 -6.75 15.62 -2.25
N PHE A 387 -6.95 14.51 -2.98
CA PHE A 387 -5.84 13.63 -3.36
C PHE A 387 -4.85 14.33 -4.30
N LEU A 388 -5.36 15.06 -5.29
CA LEU A 388 -4.56 15.89 -6.18
C LEU A 388 -3.84 16.98 -5.38
N HIS A 389 -4.56 17.71 -4.53
CA HIS A 389 -3.99 18.83 -3.77
C HIS A 389 -2.87 18.39 -2.82
N THR A 390 -3.03 17.25 -2.16
CA THR A 390 -1.96 16.65 -1.34
C THR A 390 -0.71 16.35 -2.18
N GLN A 391 -0.87 15.80 -3.39
CA GLN A 391 0.28 15.49 -4.25
C GLN A 391 0.98 16.76 -4.74
N VAL A 392 0.24 17.79 -5.12
CA VAL A 392 0.83 19.09 -5.53
C VAL A 392 1.59 19.73 -4.38
N GLU A 393 1.03 19.68 -3.16
CA GLU A 393 1.69 20.16 -1.93
C GLU A 393 3.04 19.45 -1.72
N ILE A 394 3.10 18.12 -1.90
CA ILE A 394 4.34 17.34 -1.80
C ILE A 394 5.34 17.76 -2.89
N CYS A 395 4.92 17.90 -4.15
CA CYS A 395 5.82 18.33 -5.23
C CYS A 395 6.46 19.70 -4.93
N ILE A 396 5.67 20.67 -4.45
CA ILE A 396 6.18 22.00 -4.10
C ILE A 396 7.16 21.91 -2.93
N ALA A 397 6.82 21.16 -1.88
CA ALA A 397 7.69 21.00 -0.71
C ALA A 397 9.02 20.34 -1.08
N LEU A 398 9.02 19.34 -1.96
CA LEU A 398 10.24 18.67 -2.44
C LEU A 398 11.14 19.63 -3.23
N ILE A 399 10.58 20.46 -4.12
CA ILE A 399 11.36 21.46 -4.88
C ILE A 399 11.96 22.51 -3.93
N LEU A 400 11.16 23.00 -2.97
CA LEU A 400 11.62 23.99 -1.99
C LEU A 400 12.71 23.45 -1.06
N ALA A 401 12.65 22.16 -0.71
CA ALA A 401 13.59 21.50 0.20
C ALA A 401 14.79 20.84 -0.51
N SER A 402 14.85 20.90 -1.85
CA SER A 402 15.90 20.25 -2.63
C SER A 402 17.30 20.78 -2.28
N PRO A 403 18.28 19.93 -1.93
CA PRO A 403 19.64 20.39 -1.67
C PRO A 403 20.25 21.11 -2.89
N LEU A 404 21.03 22.18 -2.65
CA LEU A 404 21.87 22.79 -3.67
C LEU A 404 22.99 21.80 -4.03
N GLU A 405 23.25 21.61 -5.32
CA GLU A 405 24.39 20.80 -5.75
C GLU A 405 25.69 21.46 -5.27
N SER A 406 26.39 20.80 -4.35
CA SER A 406 27.79 21.11 -4.08
C SER A 406 28.60 20.59 -5.26
N THR A 407 29.10 21.51 -6.10
CA THR A 407 30.12 21.22 -7.12
C THR A 407 31.37 20.68 -6.43
N GLU A 408 31.47 19.36 -6.23
CA GLU A 408 32.67 18.72 -5.71
C GLU A 408 33.75 18.46 -6.78
N ASN A 409 33.57 18.89 -8.03
CA ASN A 409 34.62 18.76 -9.05
C ASN A 409 34.69 19.97 -9.99
N GLY A 410 35.77 20.77 -9.84
CA GLY A 410 36.36 21.54 -10.95
C GLY A 410 36.24 23.07 -10.89
N THR A 411 37.33 23.71 -10.48
CA THR A 411 37.74 25.10 -10.82
C THR A 411 36.73 26.24 -10.62
N ILE A 412 36.93 26.95 -9.50
CA ILE A 412 36.38 28.26 -9.21
C ILE A 412 36.73 29.24 -10.35
N THR A 413 35.70 29.75 -11.02
CA THR A 413 35.74 31.08 -11.65
C THR A 413 34.68 31.93 -10.95
N ASP A 414 35.12 33.05 -10.38
CA ASP A 414 34.41 33.89 -9.40
C ASP A 414 33.23 34.70 -9.98
N GLN A 415 32.38 34.14 -10.85
CA GLN A 415 31.14 34.81 -11.29
C GLN A 415 29.86 33.94 -11.33
N ASP A 416 29.91 32.63 -11.09
CA ASP A 416 28.72 31.75 -11.12
C ASP A 416 28.50 30.97 -9.79
N SER A 417 28.77 31.60 -8.65
CA SER A 417 28.78 30.97 -7.31
C SER A 417 27.43 30.99 -6.57
N ILE A 418 26.34 30.69 -7.25
CA ILE A 418 25.07 30.28 -6.63
C ILE A 418 24.66 28.98 -7.30
N GLY A 419 24.73 27.85 -6.59
CA GLY A 419 24.29 26.56 -7.11
C GLY A 419 22.86 26.66 -7.61
N ASP A 420 22.67 26.66 -8.92
CA ASP A 420 21.38 26.99 -9.52
C ASP A 420 20.42 25.81 -9.36
N SER A 421 19.53 25.89 -8.35
CA SER A 421 18.34 25.05 -8.34
C SER A 421 17.39 25.51 -9.46
N LEU A 422 17.64 25.01 -10.67
CA LEU A 422 16.90 25.38 -11.90
C LEU A 422 15.39 25.13 -11.74
N LEU A 423 15.01 24.05 -11.04
CA LEU A 423 13.61 23.78 -10.71
C LEU A 423 13.00 24.82 -9.77
N LEU A 424 13.76 25.33 -8.81
CA LEU A 424 13.29 26.36 -7.90
C LEU A 424 13.06 27.68 -8.65
N LYS A 425 14.01 28.08 -9.51
CA LYS A 425 13.83 29.24 -10.40
C LYS A 425 12.60 29.05 -11.31
N HIS A 426 12.45 27.87 -11.91
CA HIS A 426 11.30 27.54 -12.74
C HIS A 426 9.97 27.65 -11.97
N LEU A 427 9.92 27.16 -10.73
CA LEU A 427 8.73 27.20 -9.88
C LEU A 427 8.28 28.64 -9.55
N PHE A 428 9.22 29.53 -9.26
CA PHE A 428 8.89 30.93 -8.94
C PHE A 428 8.62 31.76 -10.20
N LEU A 429 9.50 31.66 -11.21
CA LEU A 429 9.48 32.59 -12.34
C LEU A 429 8.56 32.13 -13.48
N LYS A 430 8.62 30.84 -13.87
CA LYS A 430 7.84 30.31 -15.01
C LYS A 430 6.50 29.74 -14.58
N CYS A 431 6.43 29.05 -13.44
CA CYS A 431 5.17 28.56 -12.89
C CYS A 431 4.39 29.64 -12.12
N GLN A 432 5.02 30.77 -11.76
CA GLN A 432 4.38 31.91 -11.08
C GLN A 432 3.67 31.49 -9.79
N LEU A 433 4.36 30.70 -8.95
CA LEU A 433 3.76 30.10 -7.76
C LEU A 433 3.18 31.16 -6.81
N VAL A 434 3.89 32.27 -6.59
CA VAL A 434 3.49 33.31 -5.63
C VAL A 434 2.24 34.03 -6.12
N GLU A 435 2.23 34.42 -7.40
CA GLU A 435 1.10 35.05 -8.07
C GLU A 435 -0.15 34.17 -8.00
N ARG A 436 -0.01 32.88 -8.34
CA ARG A 436 -1.12 31.91 -8.28
C ARG A 436 -1.68 31.75 -6.86
N VAL A 437 -0.82 31.80 -5.84
CA VAL A 437 -1.28 31.74 -4.44
C VAL A 437 -2.09 32.98 -4.08
N LEU A 438 -1.60 34.17 -4.43
CA LEU A 438 -2.28 35.44 -4.18
C LEU A 438 -3.62 35.52 -4.92
N GLU A 439 -3.64 35.22 -6.22
CA GLU A 439 -4.85 35.23 -7.04
C GLU A 439 -5.90 34.24 -6.53
N ALA A 440 -5.49 33.02 -6.17
CA ALA A 440 -6.40 32.02 -5.64
C ALA A 440 -6.99 32.42 -4.28
N TRP A 441 -6.21 33.13 -3.46
CA TRP A 441 -6.67 33.66 -2.18
C TRP A 441 -7.70 34.78 -2.38
N GLU A 442 -7.38 35.76 -3.21
CA GLU A 442 -8.25 36.90 -3.53
C GLU A 442 -9.56 36.45 -4.18
N MET A 443 -9.49 35.52 -5.14
CA MET A 443 -10.68 34.94 -5.77
C MET A 443 -11.58 34.24 -4.74
N ASN A 444 -10.98 33.55 -3.77
CA ASN A 444 -11.72 32.89 -2.71
C ASN A 444 -12.34 33.88 -1.70
N GLU A 445 -11.65 34.97 -1.37
CA GLU A 445 -12.20 36.03 -0.51
C GLU A 445 -13.37 36.74 -1.20
N LYS A 446 -13.20 37.12 -2.47
CA LYS A 446 -14.26 37.72 -3.30
C LYS A 446 -15.49 36.81 -3.33
N LYS A 447 -15.30 35.53 -3.61
CA LYS A 447 -16.40 34.56 -3.67
C LYS A 447 -17.13 34.41 -2.34
N GLN A 448 -16.42 34.44 -1.22
CA GLN A 448 -17.05 34.39 0.11
C GLN A 448 -17.78 35.69 0.45
N ALA A 449 -17.25 36.85 0.06
CA ALA A 449 -17.91 38.14 0.22
C ALA A 449 -19.23 38.21 -0.58
N GLU A 450 -19.27 37.56 -1.75
CA GLU A 450 -20.48 37.41 -2.59
C GLU A 450 -21.47 36.35 -2.05
N GLY A 451 -21.23 35.79 -0.86
CA GLY A 451 -22.07 34.76 -0.24
C GLY A 451 -21.81 33.34 -0.78
N GLY A 452 -20.81 33.17 -1.64
CA GLY A 452 -20.33 31.89 -2.11
C GLY A 452 -19.56 31.11 -1.03
N ARG A 453 -19.35 29.82 -1.28
CA ARG A 453 -18.62 28.96 -0.35
C ARG A 453 -17.11 29.04 -0.60
N ARG A 454 -16.34 28.88 0.49
CA ARG A 454 -14.88 28.73 0.46
C ARG A 454 -14.46 27.58 -0.47
N HIS A 455 -13.41 27.78 -1.26
CA HIS A 455 -12.86 26.76 -2.15
C HIS A 455 -12.26 25.57 -1.35
N GLY A 456 -12.39 24.35 -1.89
CA GLY A 456 -11.94 23.12 -1.23
C GLY A 456 -10.43 23.07 -1.01
N TYR A 457 -9.63 23.53 -1.98
CA TYR A 457 -8.16 23.53 -1.89
C TYR A 457 -7.58 24.49 -0.85
N MET A 458 -8.37 25.38 -0.26
CA MET A 458 -7.82 26.51 0.53
C MET A 458 -7.00 26.06 1.74
N GLY A 459 -7.27 24.88 2.32
CA GLY A 459 -6.40 24.32 3.38
C GLY A 459 -5.01 23.94 2.87
N HIS A 460 -4.92 23.35 1.67
CA HIS A 460 -3.66 23.06 0.99
C HIS A 460 -2.95 24.34 0.57
N LEU A 461 -3.70 25.34 0.08
CA LEU A 461 -3.14 26.64 -0.30
C LEU A 461 -2.47 27.35 0.88
N THR A 462 -3.10 27.34 2.07
CA THR A 462 -2.50 27.87 3.30
C THR A 462 -1.20 27.13 3.65
N ARG A 463 -1.16 25.79 3.50
CA ARG A 463 0.07 25.01 3.76
C ARG A 463 1.17 25.29 2.74
N ILE A 464 0.83 25.44 1.46
CA ILE A 464 1.77 25.85 0.42
C ILE A 464 2.36 27.23 0.74
N ALA A 465 1.51 28.21 1.08
CA ALA A 465 1.96 29.55 1.45
C ALA A 465 2.90 29.53 2.66
N ASN A 466 2.53 28.80 3.72
CA ASN A 466 3.38 28.61 4.90
C ASN A 466 4.69 27.90 4.57
N CYS A 467 4.68 26.94 3.63
CA CYS A 467 5.88 26.26 3.17
C CYS A 467 6.84 27.23 2.46
N ILE A 468 6.33 28.13 1.60
CA ILE A 468 7.14 29.18 0.96
C ILE A 468 7.78 30.11 2.01
N VAL A 469 6.98 30.60 2.97
CA VAL A 469 7.47 31.47 4.07
C VAL A 469 8.54 30.75 4.89
N HIS A 470 8.26 29.50 5.29
CA HIS A 470 9.22 28.70 6.05
C HIS A 470 10.53 28.48 5.27
N SER A 471 10.44 28.17 3.98
CA SER A 471 11.62 27.98 3.14
C SER A 471 12.42 29.27 2.94
N THR A 472 11.77 30.43 2.98
CA THR A 472 12.40 31.76 2.95
C THR A 472 13.22 32.02 4.21
N ASP A 473 12.74 31.60 5.38
CA ASP A 473 13.37 31.92 6.68
C ASP A 473 14.36 30.86 7.16
N LYS A 474 14.04 29.57 6.95
CA LYS A 474 14.69 28.42 7.61
C LYS A 474 14.96 27.24 6.67
N GLY A 475 14.62 27.35 5.39
CA GLY A 475 14.82 26.27 4.42
C GLY A 475 16.28 26.11 3.99
N PRO A 476 16.64 24.94 3.41
CA PRO A 476 17.99 24.70 2.89
C PRO A 476 18.37 25.67 1.76
N ASN A 477 17.38 26.20 1.04
CA ASN A 477 17.53 27.17 -0.05
C ASN A 477 17.15 28.60 0.34
N SER A 478 17.16 28.94 1.63
CA SER A 478 16.64 30.22 2.14
C SER A 478 17.18 31.45 1.39
N ALA A 479 18.50 31.52 1.14
CA ALA A 479 19.09 32.64 0.41
C ALA A 479 18.58 32.78 -1.04
N LEU A 480 18.47 31.66 -1.77
CA LEU A 480 17.97 31.66 -3.15
C LEU A 480 16.47 31.97 -3.20
N VAL A 481 15.68 31.45 -2.26
CA VAL A 481 14.24 31.77 -2.18
C VAL A 481 14.04 33.25 -1.87
N GLN A 482 14.82 33.84 -0.95
CA GLN A 482 14.79 35.27 -0.66
C GLN A 482 15.17 36.11 -1.89
N GLN A 483 16.17 35.68 -2.66
CA GLN A 483 16.53 36.34 -3.91
C GLN A 483 15.38 36.26 -4.93
N LEU A 484 14.80 35.08 -5.14
CA LEU A 484 13.70 34.89 -6.08
C LEU A 484 12.46 35.73 -5.72
N ILE A 485 12.14 35.85 -4.42
CA ILE A 485 11.06 36.73 -3.95
C ILE A 485 11.38 38.21 -4.23
N LYS A 486 12.65 38.62 -4.12
CA LYS A 486 13.07 39.99 -4.45
C LYS A 486 13.01 40.28 -5.95
N GLU A 487 13.26 39.27 -6.78
CA GLU A 487 13.18 39.35 -8.25
C GLU A 487 11.74 39.39 -8.80
N LEU A 488 10.74 39.11 -7.96
CA LEU A 488 9.33 39.27 -8.35
C LEU A 488 9.01 40.74 -8.69
N PRO A 489 8.01 40.99 -9.57
CA PRO A 489 7.48 42.32 -9.81
C PRO A 489 7.12 43.03 -8.49
N ASP A 490 7.40 44.34 -8.41
CA ASP A 490 7.23 45.12 -7.18
C ASP A 490 5.80 45.03 -6.62
N ASP A 491 4.80 45.04 -7.51
CA ASP A 491 3.38 44.90 -7.14
C ASP A 491 3.04 43.53 -6.53
N VAL A 492 3.62 42.46 -7.07
CA VAL A 492 3.46 41.09 -6.56
C VAL A 492 4.16 40.95 -5.21
N ARG A 493 5.38 41.49 -5.10
CA ARG A 493 6.19 41.42 -3.88
C ARG A 493 5.50 42.14 -2.71
N GLU A 494 5.01 43.37 -2.92
CA GLU A 494 4.29 44.12 -1.90
C GLU A 494 2.98 43.42 -1.46
N ARG A 495 2.25 42.83 -2.43
CA ARG A 495 1.06 42.01 -2.14
C ARG A 495 1.41 40.77 -1.33
N TRP A 496 2.51 40.09 -1.66
CA TRP A 496 3.00 38.91 -0.94
C TRP A 496 3.38 39.23 0.51
N GLU A 497 4.12 40.31 0.75
CA GLU A 497 4.50 40.76 2.09
C GLU A 497 3.26 41.12 2.95
N THR A 498 2.31 41.85 2.35
CA THR A 498 1.04 42.20 2.99
C THR A 498 0.20 40.96 3.31
N PHE A 499 0.14 40.01 2.37
CA PHE A 499 -0.57 38.74 2.55
C PHE A 499 0.02 37.90 3.67
N CYS A 500 1.35 37.77 3.74
CA CYS A 500 2.04 36.98 4.75
C CYS A 500 1.81 37.52 6.17
N THR A 501 1.90 38.85 6.33
CA THR A 501 1.75 39.53 7.62
C THR A 501 0.31 39.56 8.10
N ASN A 502 -0.64 39.82 7.20
CA ASN A 502 -2.04 40.00 7.55
C ASN A 502 -2.84 38.70 7.34
N SER A 503 -3.29 38.42 6.11
CA SER A 503 -4.26 37.35 5.83
C SER A 503 -3.78 35.95 6.25
N LEU A 504 -2.54 35.60 5.90
CA LEU A 504 -1.94 34.31 6.28
C LEU A 504 -1.66 34.25 7.79
N GLY A 505 -1.09 35.31 8.36
CA GLY A 505 -0.82 35.44 9.79
C GLY A 505 -2.08 35.30 10.65
N GLU A 506 -3.17 35.95 10.28
CA GLU A 506 -4.48 35.81 10.93
C GLU A 506 -5.05 34.41 10.79
N THR A 507 -4.97 33.82 9.59
CA THR A 507 -5.46 32.46 9.34
C THR A 507 -4.70 31.45 10.20
N ASN A 508 -3.38 31.59 10.29
CA ASN A 508 -2.55 30.75 11.16
C ASN A 508 -2.93 30.91 12.64
N LYS A 509 -3.14 32.15 13.12
CA LYS A 509 -3.64 32.39 14.49
C LYS A 509 -4.96 31.68 14.75
N ARG A 510 -5.92 31.76 13.82
CA ARG A 510 -7.23 31.08 13.94
C ARG A 510 -7.09 29.55 13.96
N ASN A 511 -6.16 29.00 13.19
CA ASN A 511 -5.92 27.56 13.11
C ASN A 511 -5.19 26.99 14.33
N THR A 512 -4.53 27.82 15.15
CA THR A 512 -3.83 27.40 16.38
C THR A 512 -4.74 27.44 17.63
N VAL A 513 -5.97 27.96 17.52
CA VAL A 513 -6.92 28.02 18.66
C VAL A 513 -7.55 26.64 18.88
N ASP A 514 -7.40 26.09 20.08
CA ASP A 514 -7.99 24.80 20.48
C ASP A 514 -9.52 24.84 20.39
N LEU A 515 -10.11 23.87 19.68
CA LEU A 515 -11.54 23.76 19.42
C LEU A 515 -12.31 23.04 20.55
N VAL A 516 -12.06 23.29 21.84
CA VAL A 516 -12.96 22.91 22.96
C VAL A 516 -12.64 23.74 24.21
N GLY A 517 -13.61 24.55 24.67
CA GLY A 517 -13.72 24.96 26.07
C GLY A 517 -14.86 24.18 26.72
N PHE A 518 -14.55 23.12 27.46
CA PHE A 518 -15.50 22.50 28.39
C PHE A 518 -15.19 23.00 29.80
N ASP A 519 -16.02 23.90 30.30
CA ASP A 519 -16.14 24.16 31.74
C ASP A 519 -16.71 22.91 32.41
N ILE A 520 -15.84 22.07 32.98
CA ILE A 520 -16.24 21.08 33.97
C ILE A 520 -15.44 21.36 35.24
N LEU A 521 -16.15 21.90 36.25
CA LEU A 521 -15.72 21.96 37.64
C LEU A 521 -15.41 20.55 38.16
N PHE A 522 -14.14 20.18 38.24
CA PHE A 522 -13.66 19.10 39.12
C PHE A 522 -12.69 19.67 40.16
N PRO A 523 -12.77 19.22 41.44
CA PRO A 523 -11.91 19.70 42.50
C PRO A 523 -10.47 19.19 42.33
N SER A 524 -9.55 20.06 42.71
CA SER A 524 -8.10 19.89 42.81
C SER A 524 -7.65 18.54 43.35
N HIS A 525 -7.05 17.70 42.49
CA HIS A 525 -5.83 16.90 42.72
C HIS A 525 -5.67 15.80 41.65
N VAL A 526 -5.28 16.16 40.41
CA VAL A 526 -4.47 15.31 39.52
C VAL A 526 -3.64 16.25 38.64
N SER A 527 -2.38 16.42 38.99
CA SER A 527 -1.39 17.14 38.19
C SER A 527 -0.88 16.25 37.06
N GLY A 528 -0.98 16.73 35.81
CA GLY A 528 -0.09 16.31 34.73
C GLY A 528 -0.71 15.53 33.57
N ILE A 529 -1.64 16.13 32.81
CA ILE A 529 -1.75 15.88 31.37
C ILE A 529 -2.00 17.22 30.69
N GLN A 530 -0.92 17.85 30.21
CA GLN A 530 -0.95 18.99 29.32
C GLN A 530 -0.99 18.44 27.89
N LEU A 531 -2.16 18.49 27.25
CA LEU A 531 -2.24 18.40 25.78
C LEU A 531 -1.77 19.75 25.25
N GLN A 532 -0.48 19.82 24.92
CA GLN A 532 0.15 21.02 24.37
C GLN A 532 0.18 20.88 22.84
N CYS A 533 -0.81 21.48 22.16
CA CYS A 533 -0.61 21.92 20.79
C CYS A 533 0.38 23.08 20.82
N SER A 534 1.66 22.78 20.68
CA SER A 534 2.73 23.76 20.57
C SER A 534 3.79 23.30 19.57
N LEU A 535 3.58 23.67 18.30
CA LEU A 535 4.70 24.00 17.41
C LEU A 535 5.00 25.49 17.59
N PHE A 536 6.23 25.77 18.00
CA PHE A 536 6.87 27.09 18.19
C PHE A 536 6.50 27.89 19.44
N SER A 537 7.12 27.52 20.57
CA SER A 537 7.73 28.50 21.48
C SER A 537 8.77 27.82 22.37
N HIS A 538 10.05 28.18 22.20
CA HIS A 538 10.94 28.65 23.28
C HIS A 538 12.43 28.42 22.97
N HIS A 539 13.16 29.52 22.87
CA HIS A 539 14.53 29.62 23.39
C HIS A 539 14.49 30.50 24.63
N ALA A 540 14.94 29.97 25.77
CA ALA A 540 15.73 30.68 26.78
C ALA A 540 16.03 29.74 27.97
N SER A 541 17.26 29.24 28.08
CA SER A 541 18.20 29.62 29.16
C SER A 541 19.34 28.61 29.28
N HIS A 542 20.55 29.14 29.30
CA HIS A 542 21.83 28.46 29.45
C HIS A 542 22.20 28.26 30.93
N ARG A 543 23.00 27.21 31.20
CA ARG A 543 23.86 26.94 32.39
C ARG A 543 23.18 26.38 33.65
N MET A 544 23.48 25.13 33.98
CA MET A 544 24.45 24.79 35.05
C MET A 544 24.84 23.31 35.01
N SER A 545 26.11 23.08 35.30
CA SER A 545 26.86 21.84 35.32
C SER A 545 26.69 21.02 36.60
N ALA A 546 27.01 19.72 36.46
CA ALA A 546 27.66 18.83 37.43
C ALA A 546 26.81 17.87 38.30
N ASN A 547 27.14 16.59 38.12
CA ASN A 547 27.22 15.48 39.09
C ASN A 547 25.99 15.13 39.94
N LEU A 548 25.48 13.91 39.76
CA LEU A 548 25.64 12.84 40.77
C LEU A 548 25.10 11.49 40.27
N SER A 549 25.95 10.49 40.46
CA SER A 549 25.71 9.05 40.44
C SER A 549 24.64 8.60 41.45
N SER A 550 23.79 7.63 41.09
CA SER A 550 23.60 6.37 41.83
C SER A 550 22.35 5.59 41.37
N SER A 551 22.59 4.33 41.01
CA SER A 551 21.79 3.12 41.23
C SER A 551 20.31 3.24 41.65
N CYS A 552 19.41 2.69 40.82
CA CYS A 552 18.28 1.86 41.26
C CYS A 552 17.88 0.86 40.15
N THR A 553 18.10 -0.42 40.43
CA THR A 553 17.51 -1.58 39.74
C THR A 553 16.09 -1.81 40.28
N VAL A 554 15.06 -1.83 39.41
CA VAL A 554 13.75 -2.43 39.68
C VAL A 554 13.22 -3.12 38.42
N GLU A 555 12.64 -4.29 38.66
CA GLU A 555 12.15 -5.38 37.81
C GLU A 555 11.36 -5.03 36.53
N LEU A 556 11.58 -5.87 35.50
CA LEU A 556 10.82 -5.96 34.26
C LEU A 556 9.39 -6.48 34.50
N ALA A 557 8.40 -5.64 34.21
CA ALA A 557 7.00 -6.04 33.99
C ALA A 557 6.65 -5.89 32.49
N PRO A 558 5.80 -6.76 31.91
CA PRO A 558 5.55 -6.80 30.47
C PRO A 558 4.66 -5.62 30.00
N PRO A 559 4.80 -5.17 28.73
CA PRO A 559 4.14 -3.95 28.27
C PRO A 559 2.62 -4.09 28.10
N CYS A 560 1.94 -3.02 28.50
CA CYS A 560 0.49 -2.87 28.50
C CYS A 560 -0.15 -2.88 27.10
N PHE A 561 -1.33 -3.49 27.05
CA PHE A 561 -2.08 -3.97 25.88
C PHE A 561 -2.81 -2.89 25.01
N LEU A 562 -2.47 -1.61 25.13
CA LEU A 562 -3.29 -0.51 24.56
C LEU A 562 -2.67 0.21 23.34
N CYS A 563 -1.44 -0.11 22.93
CA CYS A 563 -0.80 0.55 21.78
C CYS A 563 -0.97 -0.21 20.43
N LYS A 564 -1.65 -1.36 20.40
CA LYS A 564 -1.83 -2.18 19.17
C LYS A 564 -3.05 -1.83 18.32
N TYR A 565 -4.02 -1.05 18.83
CA TYR A 565 -5.31 -0.85 18.14
C TYR A 565 -5.34 0.28 17.11
N GLY A 566 -4.34 1.17 17.08
CA GLY A 566 -4.24 2.23 16.05
C GLY A 566 -3.80 1.71 14.67
N CYS A 567 -2.99 0.65 14.64
CA CYS A 567 -2.47 0.08 13.39
C CYS A 567 -3.45 -0.91 12.72
N LEU A 568 -4.32 -1.56 13.49
CA LEU A 568 -5.29 -2.54 12.97
C LEU A 568 -6.42 -1.90 12.13
N ILE A 569 -6.77 -0.64 12.37
CA ILE A 569 -7.83 0.05 11.61
C ILE A 569 -7.37 0.36 10.17
N GLY A 570 -6.08 0.63 9.97
CA GLY A 570 -5.50 0.82 8.64
C GLY A 570 -5.50 -0.46 7.80
N THR A 571 -5.17 -1.60 8.42
CA THR A 571 -5.11 -2.90 7.76
C THR A 571 -6.51 -3.47 7.47
N LEU A 572 -7.51 -3.24 8.34
CA LEU A 572 -8.90 -3.66 8.10
C LEU A 572 -9.58 -2.89 6.96
N ILE A 573 -9.24 -1.61 6.76
CA ILE A 573 -9.76 -0.80 5.64
C ILE A 573 -9.16 -1.28 4.31
N TRP A 574 -7.93 -1.80 4.31
CA TRP A 574 -7.29 -2.36 3.13
C TRP A 574 -7.84 -3.76 2.79
N PHE A 575 -8.05 -4.61 3.81
CA PHE A 575 -8.65 -5.94 3.63
C PHE A 575 -10.10 -5.86 3.11
N CYS A 576 -10.88 -4.86 3.52
CA CYS A 576 -12.25 -4.67 3.02
C CYS A 576 -12.32 -4.24 1.54
N LYS A 577 -11.25 -3.67 0.95
CA LYS A 577 -11.22 -3.36 -0.48
C LYS A 577 -10.97 -4.59 -1.37
N GLY A 578 -10.29 -5.62 -0.85
CA GLY A 578 -10.07 -6.88 -1.57
C GLY A 578 -11.32 -7.76 -1.70
N VAL A 579 -12.35 -7.53 -0.87
CA VAL A 579 -13.60 -8.32 -0.87
C VAL A 579 -14.71 -7.67 -1.73
N TRP A 580 -14.46 -6.48 -2.30
CA TRP A 580 -15.49 -5.70 -3.03
C TRP A 580 -15.36 -5.72 -4.55
N SER A 581 -14.65 -6.70 -5.12
CA SER A 581 -14.61 -6.99 -6.57
C SER A 581 -15.54 -8.15 -6.98
N GLY A 582 -16.68 -8.32 -6.29
CA GLY A 582 -17.58 -9.45 -6.51
C GLY A 582 -19.06 -9.14 -6.26
N CYS A 583 -19.58 -8.04 -6.81
CA CYS A 583 -21.03 -7.78 -6.85
C CYS A 583 -21.42 -7.10 -8.17
N LEU A 584 -21.69 -7.92 -9.19
CA LEU A 584 -22.48 -7.55 -10.37
C LEU A 584 -23.93 -7.32 -9.94
N LEU A 585 -24.39 -6.07 -9.83
CA LEU A 585 -25.82 -5.74 -9.89
C LEU A 585 -26.01 -4.38 -10.58
N GLY A 586 -26.81 -4.40 -11.66
CA GLY A 586 -27.20 -3.24 -12.46
C GLY A 586 -28.09 -2.24 -11.72
N PRO A 587 -28.55 -1.17 -12.41
CA PRO A 587 -28.98 0.06 -11.77
C PRO A 587 -30.37 -0.05 -11.17
N HIS A 588 -30.58 0.69 -10.09
CA HIS A 588 -31.77 0.79 -9.24
C HIS A 588 -31.89 -0.30 -8.19
N TYR A 589 -31.48 -0.01 -6.95
CA TYR A 589 -32.23 -0.22 -5.70
C TYR A 589 -31.50 0.46 -4.54
N ASN A 590 -32.25 1.20 -3.70
CA ASN A 590 -31.75 1.80 -2.46
C ASN A 590 -31.46 0.69 -1.44
N CYS A 591 -30.21 0.52 -1.01
CA CYS A 591 -29.85 -0.40 0.07
C CYS A 591 -29.49 0.38 1.35
N VAL A 592 -30.34 0.25 2.36
CA VAL A 592 -30.00 0.42 3.78
C VAL A 592 -29.50 -0.95 4.26
N LEU A 593 -28.24 -1.07 4.67
CA LEU A 593 -27.69 -2.33 5.20
C LEU A 593 -27.33 -2.17 6.69
N PHE A 594 -27.92 -3.04 7.52
CA PHE A 594 -27.62 -3.23 8.94
C PHE A 594 -26.31 -4.04 9.09
N PHE A 595 -25.38 -3.57 9.93
CA PHE A 595 -24.17 -4.32 10.31
C PHE A 595 -24.40 -5.10 11.61
N LEU A 596 -24.19 -6.42 11.58
CA LEU A 596 -23.97 -7.25 12.77
C LEU A 596 -22.49 -7.16 13.16
N ILE A 597 -22.16 -6.28 14.11
CA ILE A 597 -20.83 -6.16 14.72
C ILE A 597 -20.97 -6.15 16.25
N SER A 598 -20.10 -6.92 16.92
CA SER A 598 -19.95 -7.20 18.36
C SER A 598 -20.43 -6.11 19.36
N PRO A 599 -21.05 -6.48 20.52
CA PRO A 599 -21.74 -5.56 21.44
C PRO A 599 -20.89 -4.46 22.10
N ARG A 600 -19.55 -4.50 21.99
CA ARG A 600 -18.65 -3.51 22.62
C ARG A 600 -18.36 -2.28 21.74
N ILE A 601 -18.67 -2.32 20.44
CA ILE A 601 -18.46 -1.18 19.52
C ILE A 601 -19.75 -0.34 19.39
N THR A 602 -20.90 -0.93 19.70
CA THR A 602 -22.22 -0.26 19.63
C THR A 602 -22.40 0.83 20.71
N GLY A 603 -21.67 0.75 21.82
CA GLY A 603 -21.75 1.74 22.92
C GLY A 603 -21.11 3.09 22.59
N LEU A 604 -20.02 3.11 21.81
CA LEU A 604 -19.30 4.33 21.43
C LEU A 604 -20.01 5.11 20.31
N PHE A 605 -20.67 4.41 19.39
CA PHE A 605 -21.45 5.04 18.32
C PHE A 605 -22.78 5.65 18.83
N LYS A 606 -23.35 5.11 19.92
CA LYS A 606 -24.59 5.61 20.51
C LYS A 606 -24.39 6.93 21.28
N ALA A 607 -23.24 7.11 21.92
CA ALA A 607 -22.90 8.34 22.66
C ALA A 607 -22.62 9.55 21.74
N MET A 608 -22.15 9.33 20.50
CA MET A 608 -21.88 10.42 19.55
C MET A 608 -23.12 10.90 18.76
N CYS A 609 -24.18 10.10 18.70
CA CYS A 609 -25.43 10.49 18.02
C CYS A 609 -26.50 11.10 18.95
N GLU A 610 -26.29 11.12 20.27
CA GLU A 610 -27.28 11.67 21.23
C GLU A 610 -27.08 13.17 21.58
N ILE A 611 -26.12 13.87 20.97
CA ILE A 611 -25.97 15.33 21.13
C ILE A 611 -26.48 16.07 19.88
N LYS A 612 -27.79 15.97 19.61
CA LYS A 612 -28.65 17.02 18.99
C LYS A 612 -30.06 16.50 18.67
N ILE A 613 -30.83 16.12 19.70
CA ILE A 613 -32.30 16.29 19.67
C ILE A 613 -32.74 16.70 21.08
N ILE A 614 -32.65 17.98 21.39
CA ILE A 614 -33.55 18.61 22.36
C ILE A 614 -34.32 19.67 21.57
N GLN A 615 -35.50 19.27 21.12
CA GLN A 615 -36.57 20.19 20.77
C GLN A 615 -36.89 21.00 22.03
N ASN A 616 -36.92 22.33 21.90
CA ASN A 616 -37.49 23.19 22.93
C ASN A 616 -38.91 23.58 22.49
N PRO A 617 -39.98 23.03 23.10
CA PRO A 617 -41.32 23.52 22.92
C PRO A 617 -41.65 24.50 24.06
N ARG A 618 -41.93 25.77 23.73
CA ARG A 618 -43.08 26.52 24.26
C ARG A 618 -43.17 27.91 23.65
N VAL A 619 -44.33 28.12 23.05
CA VAL A 619 -44.95 29.39 22.68
C VAL A 619 -45.25 30.20 23.94
N ALA A 620 -44.86 31.48 23.92
CA ALA A 620 -45.67 32.63 24.33
C ALA A 620 -45.10 33.87 23.62
#